data_AF-A0A5S4SGY8-F1
#
_entry.id   AF-A0A5S4SGY8-F1
#
_cell.length_a   1.000
_cell.length_b   1.000
_cell.length_c   1.000
_cell.angle_alpha   90.00
_cell.angle_beta   90.00
_cell.angle_gamma   90.00
#
_symmetry.space_group_name_H-M   'P 1'
#
loop_
_entity.id
_entity.type
_entity.pdbx_description
1 polymer ?
#
loop_
_entity_poly.entity_id
_entity_poly.type
_entity_poly.pdbx_seq_one_letter_code
_entity_poly.pdbx_strand_id
1 'polypeptide(L)'
;MYFSVDHAGHRLFENAELLVEALAPYPEVVIVLSTSWVRVLSYSQAKAFLPEALRSRVIGATFHSAMNKFEFDAMTRGAQVLADATRRAATSWVALDDEDEGWGAAASPHLVLTERTSGLSEPQALKELSDKLKEQIKQW
;
A
#
# COMPACT_ATOMS: atom_id res chain seq x y z
N MET A 1 -12.28 11.13 21.25
CA MET A 1 -11.27 10.10 21.58
C MET A 1 -10.01 10.48 20.81
N TYR A 2 -8.94 10.89 21.51
CA TYR A 2 -7.68 11.28 20.86
C TYR A 2 -6.92 9.97 20.59
N PHE A 3 -7.00 9.45 19.36
CA PHE A 3 -6.10 8.38 18.94
C PHE A 3 -4.74 9.02 18.69
N SER A 4 -3.73 8.65 19.49
CA SER A 4 -2.35 8.98 19.15
C SER A 4 -1.98 8.18 17.91
N VAL A 5 -1.70 8.88 16.80
CA VAL A 5 -1.12 8.29 15.59
C VAL A 5 0.38 8.06 15.73
N ASP A 6 0.94 8.47 16.87
CA ASP A 6 2.32 8.24 17.26
C ASP A 6 2.39 7.04 18.22
N HIS A 7 3.28 6.09 17.94
CA HIS A 7 3.51 4.91 18.76
C HIS A 7 4.99 4.52 18.75
N ALA A 8 5.57 4.30 19.94
CA ALA A 8 6.96 3.85 20.10
C ALA A 8 8.02 4.66 19.31
N GLY A 9 7.79 5.97 19.11
CA GLY A 9 8.68 6.85 18.33
C GLY A 9 8.37 6.91 16.83
N HIS A 10 7.43 6.10 16.35
CA HIS A 10 6.96 6.11 14.96
C HIS A 10 5.70 6.94 14.83
N ARG A 11 5.47 7.49 13.62
CA ARG A 11 4.24 8.22 13.28
C ARG A 11 3.54 7.60 12.08
N LEU A 12 2.22 7.72 12.03
CA LEU A 12 1.44 7.29 10.88
C LEU A 12 1.98 7.90 9.57
N PHE A 13 2.35 7.03 8.62
CA PHE A 13 2.92 7.39 7.33
C PHE A 13 4.25 8.18 7.41
N GLU A 14 5.09 7.91 8.40
CA GLU A 14 6.40 8.59 8.57
C GLU A 14 7.32 8.53 7.34
N ASN A 15 7.23 7.46 6.53
CA ASN A 15 8.02 7.27 5.31
C ASN A 15 7.31 7.79 4.04
N ALA A 16 6.21 8.54 4.15
CA ALA A 16 5.42 8.97 2.99
C ALA A 16 6.21 9.84 2.01
N GLU A 17 7.11 10.70 2.50
CA GLU A 17 7.92 11.55 1.62
C GLU A 17 8.89 10.73 0.75
N LEU A 18 9.41 9.60 1.26
CA LEU A 18 10.21 8.68 0.44
C LEU A 18 9.38 8.06 -0.69
N LEU A 19 8.10 7.78 -0.42
CA LEU A 19 7.18 7.31 -1.46
C LEU A 19 6.83 8.42 -2.47
N VAL A 20 6.71 9.69 -2.03
CA VAL A 20 6.54 10.84 -2.94
C VAL A 20 7.71 10.91 -3.91
N GLU A 21 8.94 10.82 -3.41
CA GLU A 21 10.15 10.85 -4.23
C GLU A 21 10.22 9.66 -5.19
N ALA A 22 9.94 8.45 -4.70
CA ALA A 22 9.96 7.24 -5.51
C ALA A 22 8.93 7.25 -6.65
N LEU A 23 7.78 7.91 -6.45
CA LEU A 23 6.70 8.03 -7.45
C LEU A 23 6.78 9.30 -8.30
N ALA A 24 7.75 10.20 -8.05
CA ALA A 24 7.92 11.41 -8.83
C ALA A 24 8.15 11.15 -10.34
N PRO A 25 8.91 10.11 -10.75
CA PRO A 25 9.08 9.78 -12.17
C PRO A 25 7.84 9.17 -12.85
N TYR A 26 6.82 8.78 -12.08
CA TYR A 26 5.66 7.99 -12.56
C TYR A 26 4.35 8.69 -12.19
N PRO A 27 4.02 9.85 -12.81
CA PRO A 27 2.82 10.62 -12.49
C PRO A 27 1.50 9.87 -12.73
N GLU A 28 1.50 8.85 -13.59
CA GLU A 28 0.37 7.99 -13.93
C GLU A 28 0.04 6.95 -12.85
N VAL A 29 0.96 6.68 -11.91
CA VAL A 29 0.74 5.70 -10.86
C VAL A 29 -0.35 6.18 -9.90
N VAL A 30 -1.42 5.39 -9.82
CA VAL A 30 -2.52 5.56 -8.86
C VAL A 30 -2.33 4.65 -7.64
N ILE A 31 -2.90 5.06 -6.50
CA ILE A 31 -2.68 4.41 -5.20
C ILE A 31 -3.98 3.77 -4.71
N VAL A 32 -3.88 2.53 -4.23
CA VAL A 32 -4.93 1.85 -3.46
C VAL A 32 -4.41 1.62 -2.03
N LEU A 33 -5.20 2.00 -1.04
CA LEU A 33 -4.85 1.79 0.37
C LEU A 33 -5.15 0.35 0.80
N SER A 34 -4.11 -0.44 1.05
CA SER A 34 -4.20 -1.71 1.78
C SER A 34 -3.66 -1.51 3.20
N THR A 35 -4.46 -0.95 4.09
CA THR A 35 -4.02 -0.67 5.46
C THR A 35 -5.15 -0.88 6.46
N SER A 36 -4.80 -1.30 7.69
CA SER A 36 -5.76 -1.41 8.79
C SER A 36 -6.39 -0.06 9.15
N TRP A 37 -5.71 1.06 8.89
CA TRP A 37 -6.21 2.40 9.19
C TRP A 37 -7.50 2.76 8.47
N VAL A 38 -7.79 2.19 7.31
CA VAL A 38 -9.10 2.39 6.65
C VAL A 38 -10.24 1.85 7.50
N ARG A 39 -10.00 0.79 8.27
CA ARG A 39 -11.01 0.19 9.18
C ARG A 39 -11.04 0.89 10.54
N VAL A 40 -9.91 1.42 11.01
CA VAL A 40 -9.80 2.13 12.30
C VAL A 40 -10.27 3.59 12.22
N LEU A 41 -9.90 4.29 11.15
CA LEU A 41 -10.14 5.73 10.98
C LEU A 41 -11.16 6.07 9.88
N SER A 42 -11.61 5.10 9.07
CA SER A 42 -12.26 5.30 7.76
C SER A 42 -11.29 5.61 6.62
N TYR A 43 -11.75 5.33 5.40
CA TYR A 43 -11.05 5.65 4.16
C TYR A 43 -10.66 7.13 4.07
N SER A 44 -11.62 8.04 4.34
CA SER A 44 -11.40 9.48 4.18
C SER A 44 -10.35 10.01 5.15
N GLN A 45 -10.35 9.55 6.41
CA GLN A 45 -9.35 9.99 7.38
C GLN A 45 -7.97 9.39 7.06
N ALA A 46 -7.89 8.08 6.78
CA ALA A 46 -6.62 7.46 6.40
C ALA A 46 -6.00 8.15 5.18
N LYS A 47 -6.80 8.44 4.14
CA LYS A 47 -6.37 9.22 2.98
C LYS A 47 -5.92 10.64 3.34
N ALA A 48 -6.55 11.28 4.32
CA ALA A 48 -6.23 12.65 4.72
C ALA A 48 -4.87 12.80 5.43
N PHE A 49 -4.34 11.73 6.04
CA PHE A 49 -3.01 11.72 6.66
C PHE A 49 -1.85 11.67 5.65
N LEU A 50 -2.13 11.36 4.38
CA LEU A 50 -1.10 11.35 3.34
C LEU A 50 -0.74 12.78 2.89
N PRO A 51 0.53 13.03 2.52
CA PRO A 51 0.92 14.23 1.79
C PRO A 51 0.08 14.42 0.52
N GLU A 52 -0.17 15.66 0.11
CA GLU A 52 -1.06 15.97 -1.03
C GLU A 52 -0.64 15.26 -2.32
N ALA A 53 0.67 15.14 -2.54
CA ALA A 53 1.26 14.47 -3.70
C ALA A 53 0.87 12.99 -3.83
N LEU A 54 0.62 12.29 -2.70
CA LEU A 54 0.11 10.92 -2.68
C LEU A 54 -1.41 10.91 -2.60
N ARG A 55 -1.98 11.76 -1.75
CA ARG A 55 -3.43 11.84 -1.49
C ARG A 55 -4.23 12.03 -2.76
N SER A 56 -3.77 12.92 -3.65
CA SER A 56 -4.40 13.16 -4.95
C SER A 56 -4.39 11.95 -5.89
N ARG A 57 -3.47 11.00 -5.69
CA ARG A 57 -3.35 9.75 -6.47
C ARG A 57 -4.16 8.58 -5.89
N VAL A 58 -4.73 8.71 -4.68
CA VAL A 58 -5.49 7.63 -4.04
C VAL A 58 -6.87 7.47 -4.69
N ILE A 59 -7.08 6.32 -5.35
CA ILE A 59 -8.33 5.96 -6.04
C ILE A 59 -9.25 5.03 -5.24
N GLY A 60 -8.80 4.52 -4.09
CA GLY A 60 -9.62 3.65 -3.25
C GLY A 60 -8.83 2.91 -2.18
N ALA A 61 -9.46 1.90 -1.59
CA ALA A 61 -8.87 0.98 -0.64
C ALA A 61 -9.29 -0.45 -0.97
N THR A 62 -8.56 -1.43 -0.45
CA THR A 62 -8.91 -2.86 -0.60
C THR A 62 -10.20 -3.22 0.15
N PHE A 63 -10.55 -2.45 1.19
CA PHE A 63 -11.80 -2.55 1.94
C PHE A 63 -12.72 -1.36 1.70
N HIS A 64 -14.03 -1.60 1.59
CA HIS A 64 -15.07 -0.57 1.64
C HIS A 64 -16.30 -1.05 2.44
N SER A 65 -17.12 -0.11 2.92
CA SER A 65 -18.22 -0.38 3.88
C SER A 65 -19.30 -1.33 3.38
N ALA A 66 -19.46 -1.49 2.07
CA ALA A 66 -20.39 -2.47 1.49
C ALA A 66 -19.87 -3.92 1.51
N MET A 67 -18.60 -4.17 1.86
CA MET A 67 -18.06 -5.51 2.03
C MET A 67 -18.41 -6.08 3.41
N ASN A 68 -18.49 -7.41 3.51
CA ASN A 68 -18.58 -8.08 4.80
C ASN A 68 -17.24 -7.93 5.54
N LYS A 69 -17.25 -7.20 6.65
CA LYS A 69 -16.05 -6.93 7.46
C LYS A 69 -15.42 -8.22 8.02
N PHE A 70 -16.22 -9.17 8.46
CA PHE A 70 -15.72 -10.40 9.07
C PHE A 70 -15.02 -11.29 8.05
N GLU A 71 -15.60 -11.42 6.85
CA GLU A 71 -14.97 -12.16 5.75
C GLU A 71 -13.67 -11.49 5.31
N PHE A 72 -13.67 -10.15 5.19
CA PHE A 72 -12.46 -9.42 4.83
C PHE A 72 -11.35 -9.57 5.88
N ASP A 73 -11.67 -9.45 7.17
CA ASP A 73 -10.71 -9.60 8.25
C ASP A 73 -10.20 -11.05 8.41
N ALA A 74 -10.95 -12.04 7.93
CA ALA A 74 -10.51 -13.44 7.91
C ALA A 74 -9.50 -13.74 6.78
N MET A 75 -9.33 -12.82 5.82
CA MET A 75 -8.35 -12.94 4.75
C MET A 75 -6.97 -12.44 5.21
N THR A 76 -5.92 -13.13 4.76
CA THR A 76 -4.54 -12.61 4.86
C THR A 76 -4.38 -11.32 4.07
N ARG A 77 -3.39 -10.50 4.42
CA ARG A 77 -3.13 -9.22 3.74
C ARG A 77 -2.85 -9.41 2.25
N GLY A 78 -2.03 -10.39 1.89
CA GLY A 78 -1.78 -10.73 0.49
C GLY A 78 -3.05 -11.12 -0.26
N ALA A 79 -3.94 -11.92 0.36
CA ALA A 79 -5.21 -12.29 -0.25
C ALA A 79 -6.15 -11.08 -0.46
N GLN A 80 -6.18 -10.12 0.48
CA GLN A 80 -6.96 -8.89 0.32
C GLN A 80 -6.49 -8.07 -0.88
N VAL A 81 -5.18 -7.94 -1.06
CA VAL A 81 -4.59 -7.20 -2.20
C VAL A 81 -4.87 -7.92 -3.51
N LEU A 82 -4.66 -9.25 -3.57
CA LEU A 82 -4.90 -10.05 -4.78
C LEU A 82 -6.37 -10.01 -5.22
N ALA A 83 -7.30 -10.05 -4.26
CA ALA A 83 -8.73 -9.93 -4.55
C ALA A 83 -9.10 -8.55 -5.11
N ASP A 84 -8.53 -7.46 -4.58
CA ASP A 84 -8.74 -6.11 -5.12
C ASP A 84 -8.12 -5.93 -6.50
N ALA A 85 -6.88 -6.40 -6.72
CA ALA A 85 -6.20 -6.36 -8.01
C ALA A 85 -7.00 -7.12 -9.08
N THR A 86 -7.53 -8.30 -8.73
CA THR A 86 -8.41 -9.10 -9.60
C THR A 86 -9.69 -8.34 -9.93
N ARG A 87 -10.37 -7.77 -8.92
CA ARG A 87 -11.62 -7.01 -9.12
C ARG A 87 -11.43 -5.79 -10.01
N ARG A 88 -10.25 -5.18 -9.99
CA ARG A 88 -9.88 -4.03 -10.85
C ARG A 88 -9.38 -4.44 -12.23
N ALA A 89 -9.17 -5.73 -12.47
CA ALA A 89 -8.42 -6.23 -13.62
C ALA A 89 -7.04 -5.55 -13.78
N ALA A 90 -6.36 -5.30 -12.65
CA ALA A 90 -5.05 -4.66 -12.64
C ALA A 90 -3.98 -5.64 -13.17
N THR A 91 -3.41 -5.31 -14.33
CA THR A 91 -2.36 -6.12 -14.97
C THR A 91 -0.95 -5.68 -14.59
N SER A 92 -0.80 -4.45 -14.11
CA SER A 92 0.48 -3.83 -13.76
C SER A 92 0.32 -3.10 -12.43
N TRP A 93 1.02 -3.59 -11.41
CA TRP A 93 0.90 -3.07 -10.04
C TRP A 93 2.08 -3.50 -9.17
N VAL A 94 2.31 -2.77 -8.07
CA VAL A 94 3.30 -3.09 -7.03
C VAL A 94 2.62 -2.92 -5.67
N ALA A 95 2.91 -3.81 -4.74
CA ALA A 95 2.52 -3.69 -3.34
C ALA A 95 3.72 -3.42 -2.45
N LEU A 96 3.50 -2.62 -1.41
CA LEU A 96 4.44 -2.39 -0.31
C LEU A 96 3.82 -3.00 0.94
N ASP A 97 4.48 -4.00 1.51
CA ASP A 97 3.97 -4.70 2.69
C ASP A 97 5.12 -5.28 3.50
N ASP A 98 4.98 -5.40 4.82
CA ASP A 98 5.95 -6.02 5.70
C ASP A 98 5.68 -7.52 5.93
N GLU A 99 4.61 -8.05 5.33
CA GLU A 99 4.19 -9.45 5.46
C GLU A 99 4.07 -10.14 4.09
N ASP A 100 4.64 -11.34 3.98
CA ASP A 100 4.59 -12.19 2.79
C ASP A 100 3.49 -13.27 2.85
N GLU A 101 2.68 -13.28 3.91
CA GLU A 101 1.57 -14.22 4.05
C GLU A 101 0.44 -13.95 3.04
N GLY A 102 0.04 -15.00 2.31
CA GLY A 102 -1.05 -14.94 1.32
C GLY A 102 -0.63 -14.44 -0.06
N TRP A 103 0.63 -14.04 -0.24
CA TRP A 103 1.20 -13.72 -1.54
C TRP A 103 1.64 -15.03 -2.19
N GLY A 104 0.72 -15.72 -2.87
CA GLY A 104 1.06 -16.93 -3.63
C GLY A 104 2.24 -16.69 -4.58
N ALA A 105 2.91 -17.75 -5.06
CA ALA A 105 4.16 -17.62 -5.85
C ALA A 105 4.07 -16.65 -7.05
N ALA A 106 2.89 -16.54 -7.69
CA ALA A 106 2.63 -15.63 -8.80
C ALA A 106 2.62 -14.13 -8.42
N ALA A 107 2.50 -13.79 -7.13
CA ALA A 107 2.45 -12.42 -6.63
C ALA A 107 3.82 -11.89 -6.18
N SER A 108 4.82 -12.77 -6.05
CA SER A 108 6.21 -12.41 -5.75
C SER A 108 6.80 -11.27 -6.61
N PRO A 109 6.56 -11.20 -7.95
CA PRO A 109 7.06 -10.07 -8.74
C PRO A 109 6.41 -8.72 -8.37
N HIS A 110 5.23 -8.73 -7.73
CA HIS A 110 4.49 -7.51 -7.39
C HIS A 110 4.75 -7.01 -5.97
N LEU A 111 5.14 -7.87 -5.03
CA LEU A 111 5.41 -7.48 -3.64
C LEU A 111 6.83 -6.92 -3.48
N VAL A 112 6.96 -5.75 -2.88
CA VAL A 112 8.18 -5.28 -2.19
C VAL A 112 7.99 -5.62 -0.72
N LEU A 113 8.75 -6.60 -0.22
CA LEU A 113 8.70 -6.97 1.19
C LEU A 113 9.59 -6.03 2.00
N THR A 114 8.98 -5.20 2.84
CA THR A 114 9.71 -4.25 3.68
C THR A 114 10.00 -4.81 5.07
N GLU A 115 11.05 -4.33 5.73
CA GLU A 115 11.23 -4.59 7.15
C GLU A 115 10.12 -3.86 7.94
N ARG A 116 9.57 -4.52 8.97
CA ARG A 116 8.37 -4.10 9.70
C ARG A 116 8.50 -2.72 10.37
N THR A 117 9.70 -2.36 10.79
CA THR A 117 9.98 -1.13 11.56
C THR A 117 10.52 -0.02 10.67
N SER A 118 11.50 -0.30 9.82
CA SER A 118 12.14 0.70 8.96
C SER A 118 11.37 0.93 7.65
N GLY A 119 10.61 -0.04 7.16
CA GLY A 119 9.75 0.12 5.99
C GLY A 119 10.53 0.56 4.74
N LEU A 120 10.08 1.64 4.11
CA LEU A 120 10.77 2.25 2.96
C LEU A 120 12.03 3.05 3.31
N SER A 121 12.37 3.24 4.58
CA SER A 121 13.65 3.89 4.92
C SER A 121 14.85 2.99 4.63
N GLU A 122 14.64 1.69 4.41
CA GLU A 122 15.68 0.77 3.95
C GLU A 122 16.06 1.04 2.48
N PRO A 123 17.35 1.29 2.18
CA PRO A 123 17.80 1.53 0.81
C PRO A 123 17.46 0.40 -0.15
N GLN A 124 17.49 -0.85 0.34
CA GLN A 124 17.14 -2.02 -0.46
C GLN A 124 15.65 -2.04 -0.85
N ALA A 125 14.76 -1.64 0.06
CA ALA A 125 13.33 -1.55 -0.21
C ALA A 125 13.02 -0.48 -1.27
N LEU A 126 13.66 0.70 -1.18
CA LEU A 126 13.53 1.75 -2.21
C LEU A 126 14.05 1.29 -3.57
N LYS A 127 15.19 0.60 -3.59
CA LYS A 127 15.75 0.04 -4.81
C LYS A 127 14.77 -0.96 -5.43
N GLU A 128 14.25 -1.89 -4.65
CA GLU A 128 13.32 -2.91 -5.12
C GLU A 128 12.01 -2.30 -5.63
N LEU A 129 11.45 -1.30 -4.92
CA LEU A 129 10.31 -0.53 -5.40
C LEU A 129 10.60 0.13 -6.75
N SER A 130 11.77 0.78 -6.88
CA SER A 130 12.18 1.42 -8.14
C SER A 130 12.27 0.42 -9.29
N ASP A 131 12.85 -0.75 -9.05
CA ASP A 131 13.04 -1.79 -10.07
C ASP A 131 11.68 -2.38 -10.50
N LYS A 132 10.81 -2.72 -9.55
CA LYS A 132 9.47 -3.25 -9.85
C LYS A 132 8.59 -2.22 -10.55
N LEU A 133 8.61 -0.94 -10.15
CA LEU A 133 7.87 0.11 -10.85
C LEU A 133 8.30 0.21 -12.32
N LYS A 134 9.61 0.18 -12.60
CA LYS A 134 10.13 0.20 -13.98
C LYS A 134 9.66 -1.01 -14.78
N GLU A 135 9.68 -2.20 -14.18
CA GLU A 135 9.25 -3.43 -14.85
C GLU A 135 7.76 -3.42 -15.17
N GLN A 136 6.94 -3.00 -14.21
CA GLN A 136 5.48 -2.99 -14.34
C GLN A 136 5.01 -1.92 -15.35
N ILE A 137 5.68 -0.76 -15.40
CA ILE A 137 5.33 0.31 -16.36
C ILE A 137 5.76 0.00 -17.78
N LYS A 138 6.88 -0.71 -17.98
CA LYS A 138 7.33 -1.16 -19.32
C LYS A 138 6.38 -2.14 -20.01
N GLN A 139 5.44 -2.72 -19.28
CA GLN A 139 4.49 -3.70 -19.81
C GLN A 139 3.20 -3.06 -20.38
N TRP A 140 3.17 -1.73 -20.49
CA TRP A 140 2.12 -0.93 -21.14
C TRP A 140 2.51 -0.57 -22.57
#